data_AF-F5CIT9-F1
#
_entry.id   AF-F5CIT9-F1
#
_cell.length_a   1.000
_cell.length_b   1.000
_cell.length_c   1.000
_cell.angle_alpha   90.00
_cell.angle_beta   90.00
_cell.angle_gamma   90.00
#
_symmetry.space_group_name_H-M   'P 1'
#
loop_
_entity.id
_entity.type
_entity.pdbx_description
1 polymer ?
#
loop_
_entity_poly.entity_id
_entity_poly.type
_entity_poly.pdbx_seq_one_letter_code
_entity_poly.pdbx_strand_id
1 'polypeptide(L)'
;MTVLYLTALFLLPALHCEDDAAPTYKHRDPSTGKILTCKKCEPGKYMAAHCTATTDTKCLPCGAAHYTELWNYLPKCLYCNNICSLNQEVEIECSATKNRVCRCKQGYYMKDDFCIQHSECGPGHGVRTKGTSQQDTICKKCADGYFSPSSSALVMCVKHQECADGQLPLMPGSVYHDTLCGSCDDLANDDETLRKFLSAFLDVPRRHVRKMKRFVAKFVRKSGRRSGRSCYHQKVSPLKQIREWLANTPAEQLKQIPQKLRNSPFTTLAKKIDARLHTINLQSPNCSLIFP
;
A
#
# COMPACT_ATOMS: atom_id res chain seq x y z
N MET A 1 1.61 76.42 18.91
CA MET A 1 2.05 76.05 17.56
C MET A 1 1.03 75.10 16.98
N THR A 2 0.32 75.55 15.95
CA THR A 2 -0.77 74.88 15.25
C THR A 2 -0.22 73.76 14.37
N VAL A 3 -0.73 72.54 14.50
CA VAL A 3 -0.37 71.41 13.63
C VAL A 3 -1.49 71.24 12.61
N LEU A 4 -1.18 71.55 11.34
CA LEU A 4 -2.07 71.35 10.20
C LEU A 4 -2.20 69.85 9.89
N TYR A 5 -3.43 69.35 9.81
CA TYR A 5 -3.72 68.04 9.22
C TYR A 5 -3.80 68.16 7.70
N LEU A 6 -2.82 67.62 6.97
CA LEU A 6 -2.90 67.40 5.53
C LEU A 6 -3.67 66.10 5.27
N THR A 7 -4.91 66.21 4.80
CA THR A 7 -5.66 65.08 4.25
C THR A 7 -5.10 64.73 2.87
N ALA A 8 -4.35 63.63 2.78
CA ALA A 8 -3.94 63.05 1.50
C ALA A 8 -5.15 62.33 0.86
N LEU A 9 -5.71 62.90 -0.21
CA LEU A 9 -6.61 62.19 -1.10
C LEU A 9 -5.83 61.10 -1.84
N PHE A 10 -5.93 59.86 -1.37
CA PHE A 10 -5.54 58.69 -2.15
C PHE A 10 -6.57 58.49 -3.27
N LEU A 11 -6.21 58.92 -4.47
CA LEU A 11 -6.85 58.50 -5.71
C LEU A 11 -6.72 56.97 -5.78
N LEU A 12 -7.83 56.26 -5.55
CA LEU A 12 -7.93 54.84 -5.85
C LEU A 12 -7.57 54.66 -7.33
N PRO A 13 -6.59 53.81 -7.69
CA PRO A 13 -6.43 53.42 -9.07
C PRO A 13 -7.73 52.76 -9.48
N ALA A 14 -8.39 53.28 -10.52
CA ALA A 14 -9.46 52.58 -11.18
C ALA A 14 -8.93 51.17 -11.51
N LEU A 15 -9.49 50.14 -10.87
CA LEU A 15 -9.38 48.78 -11.36
C LEU A 15 -9.89 48.83 -12.80
N HIS A 16 -8.96 48.90 -13.73
CA HIS A 16 -9.22 48.47 -15.08
C HIS A 16 -9.49 46.98 -14.95
N CYS A 17 -10.76 46.59 -15.09
CA CYS A 17 -11.04 45.26 -15.61
C CYS A 17 -10.31 45.19 -16.95
N GLU A 18 -9.15 44.51 -16.99
CA GLU A 18 -8.68 43.94 -18.24
C GLU A 18 -9.78 42.98 -18.67
N ASP A 19 -10.64 43.49 -19.55
CA ASP A 19 -11.60 42.69 -20.30
C ASP A 19 -10.74 41.70 -21.09
N ASP A 20 -10.69 40.45 -20.63
CA ASP A 20 -9.83 39.39 -21.16
C ASP A 20 -10.28 39.10 -22.60
N ALA A 21 -9.74 39.89 -23.53
CA ALA A 21 -10.29 39.98 -24.87
C ALA A 21 -10.18 38.63 -25.56
N ALA A 22 -11.33 38.11 -26.01
CA ALA A 22 -11.41 36.78 -26.62
C ALA A 22 -10.35 36.60 -27.74
N PRO A 23 -9.51 35.55 -27.67
CA PRO A 23 -8.47 35.32 -28.67
C PRO A 23 -9.06 35.13 -30.06
N THR A 24 -8.30 35.49 -31.10
CA THR A 24 -8.80 35.51 -32.49
C THR A 24 -8.10 34.49 -33.40
N TYR A 25 -8.67 34.26 -34.59
CA TYR A 25 -8.09 33.46 -35.67
C TYR A 25 -8.41 34.10 -37.03
N LYS A 26 -7.60 33.79 -38.05
CA LYS A 26 -7.82 34.28 -39.42
C LYS A 26 -8.68 33.31 -40.21
N HIS A 27 -9.66 33.82 -40.94
CA HIS A 27 -10.55 33.05 -41.80
C HIS A 27 -10.71 33.75 -43.14
N ARG A 28 -10.67 33.03 -44.25
CA ARG A 28 -10.97 33.59 -45.57
C ARG A 28 -12.45 33.40 -45.86
N ASP A 29 -13.18 34.50 -45.96
CA ASP A 29 -14.61 34.49 -46.27
C ASP A 29 -14.83 33.88 -47.68
N PRO A 30 -15.57 32.77 -47.80
CA PRO A 30 -15.84 32.13 -49.08
C PRO A 30 -16.59 33.03 -50.08
N SER A 31 -17.43 33.96 -49.59
CA SER A 31 -18.27 34.80 -50.45
C SER A 31 -17.51 35.99 -51.04
N THR A 32 -16.58 36.58 -50.28
CA THR A 32 -15.85 37.80 -50.70
C THR A 32 -14.36 37.56 -50.98
N GLY A 33 -13.82 36.41 -50.58
CA GLY A 33 -12.40 36.07 -50.68
C GLY A 33 -11.48 36.85 -49.73
N LYS A 34 -12.02 37.76 -48.89
CA LYS A 34 -11.28 38.59 -47.94
C LYS A 34 -10.86 37.77 -46.70
N ILE A 35 -9.73 38.15 -46.10
CA ILE A 35 -9.28 37.57 -44.84
C ILE A 35 -9.86 38.37 -43.68
N LEU A 36 -10.67 37.72 -42.86
CA LEU A 36 -11.30 38.26 -41.66
C LEU A 36 -10.54 37.83 -40.40
N THR A 37 -10.67 38.62 -39.33
CA THR A 37 -10.17 38.29 -37.99
C THR A 37 -11.35 37.95 -37.10
N CYS A 38 -11.54 36.66 -36.85
CA CYS A 38 -12.69 36.13 -36.12
C CYS A 38 -12.33 35.86 -34.66
N LYS A 39 -13.23 36.11 -33.71
CA LYS A 39 -13.09 35.66 -32.31
C LYS A 39 -13.22 34.14 -32.22
N LYS A 40 -12.42 33.49 -31.40
CA LYS A 40 -12.53 32.07 -31.06
C LYS A 40 -13.74 31.84 -30.14
N CYS A 41 -14.17 30.59 -30.07
CA CYS A 41 -15.12 30.10 -29.08
C CYS A 41 -14.43 29.76 -27.78
N GLU A 42 -15.05 30.10 -26.66
CA GLU A 42 -14.58 29.76 -25.32
C GLU A 42 -14.60 28.25 -25.04
N PRO A 43 -13.86 27.77 -24.03
CA PRO A 43 -13.96 26.39 -23.56
C PRO A 43 -15.41 25.98 -23.30
N GLY A 44 -15.78 24.74 -23.66
CA GLY A 44 -17.17 24.29 -23.57
C GLY A 44 -18.00 24.53 -24.81
N LYS A 45 -17.46 25.25 -25.80
CA LYS A 45 -18.14 25.55 -27.08
C LYS A 45 -17.28 25.14 -28.28
N TYR A 46 -17.94 24.99 -29.42
CA TYR A 46 -17.32 24.79 -30.72
C TYR A 46 -17.85 25.83 -31.72
N MET A 47 -17.10 26.06 -32.79
CA MET A 47 -17.49 26.94 -33.87
C MET A 47 -18.53 26.24 -34.75
N ALA A 48 -19.76 26.73 -34.75
CA ALA A 48 -20.82 26.24 -35.63
C ALA A 48 -20.83 26.97 -36.98
N ALA A 49 -20.37 28.23 -37.01
CA ALA A 49 -20.15 28.99 -38.24
C ALA A 49 -19.03 30.02 -38.02
N HIS A 50 -18.23 30.26 -39.06
CA HIS A 50 -17.21 31.31 -39.07
C HIS A 50 -17.84 32.71 -38.98
N CYS A 51 -17.04 33.69 -38.58
CA CYS A 51 -17.46 35.08 -38.69
C CYS A 51 -17.59 35.51 -40.15
N THR A 52 -18.48 36.46 -40.41
CA THR A 52 -18.58 37.17 -41.70
C THR A 52 -18.15 38.62 -41.50
N ALA A 53 -18.21 39.45 -42.54
CA ALA A 53 -17.92 40.88 -42.41
C ALA A 53 -18.86 41.62 -41.41
N THR A 54 -20.04 41.06 -41.14
CA THR A 54 -21.08 41.69 -40.31
C THR A 54 -21.51 40.87 -39.10
N THR A 55 -21.09 39.60 -39.00
CA THR A 55 -21.50 38.71 -37.91
C THR A 55 -20.30 38.09 -37.22
N ASP A 56 -20.32 38.05 -35.88
CA ASP A 56 -19.33 37.35 -35.08
C ASP A 56 -19.37 35.82 -35.31
N THR A 57 -18.33 35.13 -34.83
CA THR A 57 -18.28 33.66 -34.89
C THR A 57 -19.41 33.05 -34.08
N LYS A 58 -20.16 32.13 -34.69
CA LYS A 58 -21.26 31.45 -34.00
C LYS A 58 -20.70 30.28 -33.18
N CYS A 59 -20.79 30.40 -31.85
CA CYS A 59 -20.32 29.38 -30.92
C CYS A 59 -21.50 28.63 -30.29
N LEU A 60 -21.49 27.30 -30.35
CA LEU A 60 -22.51 26.44 -29.74
C LEU A 60 -21.89 25.54 -28.64
N PRO A 61 -22.64 25.21 -27.58
CA PRO A 61 -22.15 24.36 -26.50
C PRO A 61 -21.85 22.94 -26.95
N CYS A 62 -20.88 22.31 -26.29
CA CYS A 62 -20.62 20.88 -26.45
C CYS A 62 -21.79 20.06 -25.89
N GLY A 63 -22.20 19.05 -26.65
CA GLY A 63 -23.19 18.06 -26.21
C GLY A 63 -22.61 17.05 -25.23
N ALA A 64 -23.45 16.13 -24.76
CA ALA A 64 -23.02 15.03 -23.89
C ALA A 64 -21.86 14.23 -24.52
N ALA A 65 -20.95 13.74 -23.66
CA ALA A 65 -19.74 13.01 -24.05
C ALA A 65 -18.74 13.77 -24.95
N HIS A 66 -18.84 15.11 -25.02
CA HIS A 66 -17.91 15.93 -25.80
C HIS A 66 -17.42 17.14 -25.01
N TYR A 67 -16.21 17.62 -25.34
CA TYR A 67 -15.57 18.73 -24.65
C TYR A 67 -14.69 19.61 -25.55
N THR A 68 -14.39 20.81 -25.07
CA THR A 68 -13.30 21.67 -25.56
C THR A 68 -12.69 22.39 -24.36
N GLU A 69 -11.42 22.12 -24.05
CA GLU A 69 -10.76 22.67 -22.85
C GLU A 69 -10.17 24.07 -23.05
N LEU A 70 -9.88 24.43 -24.30
CA LEU A 70 -9.23 25.68 -24.67
C LEU A 70 -10.08 26.49 -25.64
N TRP A 71 -9.79 27.78 -25.73
CA TRP A 71 -10.34 28.66 -26.77
C TRP A 71 -10.04 28.11 -28.16
N ASN A 72 -11.08 27.90 -28.96
CA ASN A 72 -10.96 27.12 -30.19
C ASN A 72 -11.80 27.68 -31.34
N TYR A 73 -11.55 27.19 -32.54
CA TYR A 73 -12.38 27.39 -33.73
C TYR A 73 -12.72 26.03 -34.36
N LEU A 74 -12.82 24.99 -33.53
CA LEU A 74 -13.09 23.64 -34.00
C LEU A 74 -14.51 23.56 -34.55
N PRO A 75 -14.74 22.85 -35.68
CA PRO A 75 -16.07 22.70 -36.26
C PRO A 75 -16.99 21.76 -35.46
N LYS A 76 -16.44 21.06 -34.47
CA LYS A 76 -17.14 20.17 -33.54
C LYS A 76 -16.34 20.02 -32.26
N CYS A 77 -17.00 19.73 -31.15
CA CYS A 77 -16.32 19.40 -29.90
C CYS A 77 -15.56 18.07 -30.01
N LEU A 78 -14.53 17.90 -29.17
CA LEU A 78 -13.74 16.67 -29.08
C LEU A 78 -14.54 15.61 -28.33
N TYR A 79 -14.47 14.35 -28.76
CA TYR A 79 -15.11 13.25 -28.05
C TYR A 79 -14.34 12.92 -26.77
N CYS A 80 -15.06 12.63 -25.69
CA CYS A 80 -14.49 12.13 -24.44
C CYS A 80 -14.01 10.68 -24.60
N ASN A 81 -12.82 10.55 -25.18
CA ASN A 81 -12.24 9.27 -25.61
C ASN A 81 -11.49 8.49 -24.52
N ASN A 82 -11.18 9.11 -23.38
CA ASN A 82 -10.50 8.42 -22.30
C ASN A 82 -11.49 7.50 -21.59
N ILE A 83 -11.25 6.19 -21.54
CA ILE A 83 -12.13 5.20 -20.92
C ILE A 83 -11.38 4.49 -19.79
N CYS A 84 -11.90 4.60 -18.56
CA CYS A 84 -11.27 3.97 -17.42
C CYS A 84 -11.44 2.46 -17.48
N SER A 85 -10.31 1.76 -17.51
CA SER A 85 -10.22 0.32 -17.74
C SER A 85 -9.93 -0.44 -16.44
N LEU A 86 -9.41 -1.68 -16.54
CA LEU A 86 -9.12 -2.53 -15.39
C LEU A 86 -8.24 -1.80 -14.35
N ASN A 87 -8.62 -1.91 -13.07
CA ASN A 87 -7.94 -1.28 -11.93
C ASN A 87 -7.86 0.25 -11.97
N GLN A 88 -8.65 0.91 -12.83
CA GLN A 88 -8.83 2.35 -12.86
C GLN A 88 -10.22 2.76 -12.39
N GLU A 89 -10.34 3.99 -11.90
CA GLU A 89 -11.59 4.65 -11.56
C GLU A 89 -11.60 6.08 -12.10
N VAL A 90 -12.80 6.64 -12.25
CA VAL A 90 -12.96 8.01 -12.72
C VAL A 90 -12.52 8.97 -11.62
N GLU A 91 -11.56 9.83 -11.93
CA GLU A 91 -11.15 10.95 -11.07
C GLU A 91 -11.92 12.21 -11.44
N ILE A 92 -12.04 12.48 -12.74
CA ILE A 92 -12.76 13.62 -13.29
C ILE A 92 -13.70 13.09 -14.35
N GLU A 93 -14.99 13.39 -14.21
CA GLU A 93 -16.00 13.04 -15.20
C GLU A 93 -15.88 13.90 -16.47
N CYS A 94 -16.32 13.35 -17.59
CA CYS A 94 -16.42 14.11 -18.84
C CYS A 94 -17.42 15.27 -18.67
N SER A 95 -17.04 16.46 -19.11
CA SER A 95 -17.88 17.67 -19.09
C SER A 95 -17.64 18.49 -20.36
N ALA A 96 -18.43 19.54 -20.59
CA ALA A 96 -18.25 20.39 -21.77
C ALA A 96 -16.83 20.99 -21.88
N THR A 97 -16.14 21.22 -20.76
CA THR A 97 -14.82 21.85 -20.72
C THR A 97 -13.67 20.88 -20.48
N LYS A 98 -13.94 19.62 -20.09
CA LYS A 98 -12.88 18.67 -19.73
C LYS A 98 -13.17 17.26 -20.23
N ASN A 99 -12.11 16.59 -20.69
CA ASN A 99 -12.16 15.16 -20.92
C ASN A 99 -12.28 14.41 -19.60
N ARG A 100 -12.71 13.14 -19.67
CA ARG A 100 -12.62 12.23 -18.54
C ARG A 100 -11.15 11.97 -18.17
N VAL A 101 -10.86 11.96 -16.88
CA VAL A 101 -9.55 11.58 -16.33
C VAL A 101 -9.72 10.34 -15.46
N CYS A 102 -8.85 9.36 -15.68
CA CYS A 102 -8.84 8.10 -14.95
C CYS A 102 -7.62 8.07 -14.03
N ARG A 103 -7.79 7.50 -12.84
CA ARG A 103 -6.69 7.20 -11.91
C ARG A 103 -6.72 5.75 -11.47
N CYS A 104 -5.59 5.26 -10.99
CA CYS A 104 -5.54 3.92 -10.41
C CYS A 104 -6.38 3.84 -9.13
N LYS A 105 -7.12 2.73 -9.00
CA LYS A 105 -7.88 2.40 -7.78
C LYS A 105 -6.95 2.26 -6.58
N GLN A 106 -7.52 2.38 -5.38
CA GLN A 106 -6.78 2.13 -4.14
C GLN A 106 -6.08 0.76 -4.18
N GLY A 107 -4.79 0.73 -3.83
CA GLY A 107 -3.95 -0.47 -3.89
C GLY A 107 -3.20 -0.66 -5.21
N TYR A 108 -3.34 0.27 -6.15
CA TYR A 108 -2.63 0.29 -7.43
C TYR A 108 -1.93 1.62 -7.66
N TYR A 109 -0.87 1.60 -8.45
CA TYR A 109 -0.17 2.78 -8.94
C TYR A 109 0.05 2.72 -10.46
N MET A 110 0.12 3.88 -11.10
CA MET A 110 0.34 4.01 -12.53
C MET A 110 1.81 3.77 -12.86
N LYS A 111 2.05 2.88 -13.82
CA LYS A 111 3.37 2.64 -14.42
C LYS A 111 3.19 2.21 -15.87
N ASP A 112 3.81 2.93 -16.81
CA ASP A 112 3.77 2.65 -18.24
C ASP A 112 2.33 2.50 -18.79
N ASP A 113 1.41 3.36 -18.36
CA ASP A 113 -0.04 3.34 -18.66
C ASP A 113 -0.84 2.17 -18.05
N PHE A 114 -0.22 1.36 -17.20
CA PHE A 114 -0.87 0.28 -16.47
C PHE A 114 -1.01 0.59 -14.98
N CYS A 115 -2.15 0.21 -14.40
CA CYS A 115 -2.32 0.21 -12.94
C CYS A 115 -1.79 -1.10 -12.35
N ILE A 116 -0.63 -1.02 -11.72
CA ILE A 116 0.09 -2.13 -11.10
C ILE A 116 -0.23 -2.16 -9.60
N GLN A 117 -0.45 -3.36 -9.05
CA GLN A 117 -0.70 -3.53 -7.63
C GLN A 117 0.51 -3.06 -6.80
N HIS A 118 0.25 -2.39 -5.68
CA HIS A 118 1.32 -1.96 -4.76
C HIS A 118 2.11 -3.15 -4.22
N SER A 119 3.43 -2.98 -4.16
CA SER A 119 4.37 -3.93 -3.58
C SER A 119 4.11 -4.12 -2.08
N GLU A 120 4.12 -5.38 -1.64
CA GLU A 120 4.03 -5.71 -0.23
C GLU A 120 5.40 -5.71 0.44
N CYS A 121 5.50 -5.06 1.60
CA CYS A 121 6.67 -5.17 2.47
C CYS A 121 6.61 -6.50 3.20
N GLY A 122 7.52 -7.41 2.84
CA GLY A 122 7.61 -8.73 3.45
C GLY A 122 8.01 -8.69 4.94
N PRO A 123 7.89 -9.82 5.66
CA PRO A 123 8.22 -9.89 7.09
C PRO A 123 9.62 -9.33 7.41
N GLY A 124 9.74 -8.61 8.53
CA GLY A 124 10.96 -7.86 8.88
C GLY A 124 11.10 -6.50 8.19
N HIS A 125 10.19 -6.17 7.28
CA HIS A 125 10.10 -4.87 6.64
C HIS A 125 8.70 -4.29 6.86
N GLY A 126 8.65 -2.99 7.06
CA GLY A 126 7.41 -2.24 7.16
C GLY A 126 7.37 -1.16 6.10
N VAL A 127 6.16 -0.66 5.84
CA VAL A 127 5.94 0.49 4.97
C VAL A 127 6.68 1.70 5.53
N ARG A 128 7.53 2.30 4.69
CA ARG A 128 8.13 3.62 4.93
C ARG A 128 7.25 4.71 4.34
N THR A 129 6.84 4.51 3.10
CA THR A 129 5.99 5.43 2.33
C THR A 129 4.87 4.62 1.72
N LYS A 130 3.64 4.98 2.03
CA LYS A 130 2.44 4.32 1.50
C LYS A 130 2.33 4.58 0.00
N GLY A 131 1.99 3.56 -0.77
CA GLY A 131 1.73 3.72 -2.21
C GLY A 131 0.56 4.68 -2.47
N THR A 132 0.67 5.41 -3.58
CA THR A 132 -0.35 6.34 -4.10
C THR A 132 -0.82 5.87 -5.48
N SER A 133 -1.73 6.61 -6.12
CA SER A 133 -2.13 6.32 -7.51
C SER A 133 -0.97 6.44 -8.50
N GLN A 134 0.13 7.12 -8.15
CA GLN A 134 1.27 7.38 -9.04
C GLN A 134 2.57 6.73 -8.57
N GLN A 135 2.66 6.28 -7.32
CA GLN A 135 3.88 5.75 -6.73
C GLN A 135 3.63 4.44 -6.00
N ASP A 136 4.56 3.51 -6.12
CA ASP A 136 4.54 2.26 -5.39
C ASP A 136 4.84 2.44 -3.89
N THR A 137 4.46 1.45 -3.10
CA THR A 137 4.84 1.34 -1.69
C THR A 137 6.34 1.18 -1.54
N ILE A 138 6.94 1.99 -0.67
CA ILE A 138 8.36 1.90 -0.34
C ILE A 138 8.53 1.21 1.00
N CYS A 139 9.32 0.14 1.01
CA CYS A 139 9.59 -0.66 2.20
C CYS A 139 10.92 -0.25 2.88
N LYS A 140 10.95 -0.37 4.21
CA LYS A 140 12.19 -0.27 5.00
C LYS A 140 12.31 -1.47 5.93
N LYS A 141 13.55 -1.87 6.22
CA LYS A 141 13.82 -2.86 7.27
C LYS A 141 13.42 -2.26 8.63
N CYS A 142 12.80 -3.07 9.50
CA CYS A 142 12.51 -2.63 10.85
C CYS A 142 13.80 -2.46 11.66
N ALA A 143 13.87 -1.36 12.42
CA ALA A 143 14.95 -1.08 13.34
C ALA A 143 14.85 -1.97 14.58
N ASP A 144 15.91 -1.99 15.40
CA ASP A 144 15.89 -2.71 16.67
C ASP A 144 14.79 -2.14 17.59
N GLY A 145 14.09 -3.03 18.28
CA GLY A 145 12.89 -2.67 19.04
C GLY A 145 11.60 -2.58 18.21
N TYR A 146 11.63 -2.92 16.91
CA TYR A 146 10.46 -2.92 16.02
C TYR A 146 10.34 -4.20 15.19
N PHE A 147 9.11 -4.54 14.77
CA PHE A 147 8.83 -5.73 13.97
C PHE A 147 7.72 -5.54 12.93
N SER A 148 7.66 -6.49 11.99
CA SER A 148 6.56 -6.66 11.03
C SER A 148 6.40 -8.16 10.71
N PRO A 149 5.27 -8.80 11.06
CA PRO A 149 5.16 -10.27 11.03
C PRO A 149 4.74 -10.85 9.67
N SER A 150 4.08 -10.07 8.83
CA SER A 150 3.45 -10.49 7.58
C SER A 150 3.84 -9.60 6.42
N SER A 151 3.59 -10.07 5.19
CA SER A 151 3.69 -9.23 4.01
C SER A 151 2.50 -8.27 3.97
N SER A 152 2.77 -6.97 3.83
CA SER A 152 1.72 -5.97 3.71
C SER A 152 2.19 -4.73 2.96
N ALA A 153 1.32 -4.17 2.11
CA ALA A 153 1.53 -2.87 1.47
C ALA A 153 1.09 -1.68 2.35
N LEU A 154 0.59 -1.94 3.57
CA LEU A 154 -0.02 -0.92 4.44
C LEU A 154 0.63 -0.82 5.82
N VAL A 155 1.11 -1.95 6.36
CA VAL A 155 1.59 -2.03 7.74
C VAL A 155 3.02 -1.49 7.87
N MET A 156 3.19 -0.51 8.76
CA MET A 156 4.51 0.01 9.15
C MET A 156 5.17 -0.90 10.19
N CYS A 157 6.45 -0.69 10.48
CA CYS A 157 7.11 -1.38 11.58
C CYS A 157 6.48 -0.97 12.91
N VAL A 158 6.07 -1.95 13.72
CA VAL A 158 5.40 -1.77 15.01
C VAL A 158 6.44 -1.89 16.13
N LYS A 159 6.39 -1.02 17.14
CA LYS A 159 7.29 -1.11 18.30
C LYS A 159 7.00 -2.41 19.06
N HIS A 160 8.03 -3.05 19.58
CA HIS A 160 7.86 -4.20 20.46
C HIS A 160 7.07 -3.82 21.70
N GLN A 161 6.19 -4.72 22.14
CA GLN A 161 5.51 -4.55 23.41
C GLN A 161 6.48 -4.68 24.58
N GLU A 162 6.18 -3.93 25.64
CA GLU A 162 6.87 -3.96 26.92
C GLU A 162 6.04 -4.84 27.87
N CYS A 163 6.70 -5.76 28.58
CA CYS A 163 6.01 -6.66 29.49
C CYS A 163 5.55 -5.90 30.74
N ALA A 164 4.34 -6.19 31.21
CA ALA A 164 3.79 -5.57 32.41
C ALA A 164 4.56 -5.99 33.66
N ASP A 165 4.40 -5.24 34.76
CA ASP A 165 5.02 -5.55 36.03
C ASP A 165 4.66 -6.97 36.49
N GLY A 166 5.69 -7.75 36.85
CA GLY A 166 5.54 -9.17 37.23
C GLY A 166 5.51 -10.15 36.06
N GLN A 167 5.45 -9.70 34.80
CA GLN A 167 5.63 -10.55 33.63
C GLN A 167 7.08 -10.59 33.17
N LEU A 168 7.50 -11.75 32.66
CA LEU A 168 8.81 -11.93 32.06
C LEU A 168 8.70 -11.87 30.53
N PRO A 169 9.72 -11.35 29.84
CA PRO A 169 9.83 -11.54 28.40
C PRO A 169 10.19 -13.00 28.15
N LEU A 170 9.21 -13.88 27.97
CA LEU A 170 9.44 -15.29 27.64
C LEU A 170 10.25 -15.43 26.33
N MET A 171 9.93 -14.60 25.34
CA MET A 171 10.74 -14.43 24.12
C MET A 171 11.03 -12.96 23.84
N PRO A 172 12.29 -12.58 23.58
CA PRO A 172 12.59 -11.23 23.16
C PRO A 172 12.06 -11.01 21.73
N GLY A 173 11.53 -9.83 21.45
CA GLY A 173 11.09 -9.46 20.12
C GLY A 173 12.21 -9.52 19.09
N SER A 174 11.84 -9.76 17.84
CA SER A 174 12.74 -9.69 16.69
C SER A 174 12.12 -8.84 15.59
N VAL A 175 12.80 -8.63 14.47
CA VAL A 175 12.18 -7.93 13.32
C VAL A 175 10.95 -8.66 12.75
N TYR A 176 10.75 -9.95 13.08
CA TYR A 176 9.67 -10.78 12.52
C TYR A 176 8.51 -11.08 13.48
N HIS A 177 8.69 -10.84 14.78
CA HIS A 177 7.67 -11.11 15.79
C HIS A 177 7.87 -10.21 17.00
N ASP A 178 6.78 -9.96 17.71
CA ASP A 178 6.79 -9.17 18.92
C ASP A 178 7.47 -9.91 20.09
N THR A 179 7.84 -9.18 21.13
CA THR A 179 8.18 -9.74 22.44
C THR A 179 7.01 -10.59 22.93
N LEU A 180 7.27 -11.81 23.42
CA LEU A 180 6.25 -12.62 24.09
C LEU A 180 6.40 -12.41 25.59
N CYS A 181 5.38 -11.81 26.22
CA CYS A 181 5.32 -11.60 27.65
C CYS A 181 4.46 -12.67 28.33
N GLY A 182 4.83 -13.05 29.54
CA GLY A 182 4.08 -14.00 30.35
C GLY A 182 4.86 -14.43 31.59
N SER A 183 4.25 -15.28 32.40
CA SER A 183 4.91 -15.93 33.52
C SER A 183 5.52 -17.28 33.10
N CYS A 184 6.37 -17.82 33.97
CA CYS A 184 6.90 -19.16 33.77
C CYS A 184 5.79 -20.24 33.78
N ASP A 185 4.77 -20.04 34.61
CA ASP A 185 3.61 -20.94 34.69
C ASP A 185 2.77 -20.90 33.42
N ASP A 186 2.61 -19.74 32.80
CA ASP A 186 1.95 -19.61 31.48
C ASP A 186 2.69 -20.44 30.43
N LEU A 187 4.04 -20.40 30.42
CA LEU A 187 4.80 -21.19 29.46
C LEU A 187 4.69 -22.70 29.69
N ALA A 188 4.51 -23.13 30.95
CA ALA A 188 4.36 -24.53 31.31
C ALA A 188 2.96 -25.09 31.00
N ASN A 189 1.93 -24.28 31.27
CA ASN A 189 0.54 -24.75 31.36
C ASN A 189 -0.38 -24.16 30.28
N ASP A 190 -0.05 -23.01 29.69
CA ASP A 190 -0.84 -22.40 28.62
C ASP A 190 -0.34 -22.83 27.22
N ASP A 191 -1.20 -23.57 26.53
CA ASP A 191 -0.93 -24.14 25.21
C ASP A 191 -0.67 -23.06 24.15
N GLU A 192 -1.35 -21.91 24.26
CA GLU A 192 -1.18 -20.81 23.30
C GLU A 192 0.17 -20.12 23.48
N THR A 193 0.58 -19.87 24.73
CA THR A 193 1.89 -19.32 25.09
C THR A 193 3.01 -20.25 24.64
N LEU A 194 2.91 -21.55 24.91
CA LEU A 194 3.87 -22.54 24.41
C LEU A 194 3.96 -22.53 22.87
N ARG A 195 2.81 -22.46 22.19
CA ARG A 195 2.77 -22.41 20.72
C ARG A 195 3.43 -21.15 20.19
N LYS A 196 3.16 -19.98 20.77
CA LYS A 196 3.79 -18.70 20.39
C LYS A 196 5.30 -18.73 20.65
N PHE A 197 5.71 -19.26 21.80
CA PHE A 197 7.12 -19.43 22.17
C PHE A 197 7.89 -20.28 21.14
N LEU A 198 7.36 -21.45 20.78
CA LEU A 198 7.98 -22.32 19.77
C LEU A 198 7.93 -21.71 18.36
N SER A 199 6.84 -21.00 18.03
CA SER A 199 6.69 -20.31 16.74
C SER A 199 7.77 -19.24 16.54
N ALA A 200 8.13 -18.49 17.58
CA ALA A 200 9.17 -17.46 17.51
C ALA A 200 10.53 -17.99 17.03
N PHE A 201 10.88 -19.24 17.37
CA PHE A 201 12.10 -19.90 16.88
C PHE A 201 11.99 -20.46 15.45
N LEU A 202 10.76 -20.74 15.01
CA LEU A 202 10.47 -21.39 13.74
C LEU A 202 10.12 -20.39 12.62
N ASP A 203 9.59 -19.23 12.96
CA ASP A 203 9.17 -18.16 12.05
C ASP A 203 10.29 -17.20 11.66
N VAL A 204 11.45 -17.74 11.26
CA VAL A 204 12.55 -16.95 10.72
C VAL A 204 12.60 -17.09 9.20
N PRO A 205 12.20 -16.05 8.43
CA PRO A 205 12.09 -16.11 6.97
C PRO A 205 13.40 -16.42 6.25
N ARG A 206 14.54 -16.06 6.86
CA ARG A 206 15.88 -16.27 6.31
C ARG A 206 16.53 -17.60 6.70
N ARG A 207 15.77 -18.62 7.11
CA ARG A 207 16.35 -19.97 7.16
C ARG A 207 16.63 -20.45 5.75
N HIS A 208 17.78 -21.09 5.54
CA HIS A 208 18.08 -21.75 4.26
C HIS A 208 16.88 -22.61 3.87
N VAL A 209 16.21 -22.29 2.76
CA VAL A 209 14.98 -22.96 2.30
C VAL A 209 15.15 -24.48 2.27
N ARG A 210 16.36 -24.97 2.01
CA ARG A 210 16.74 -26.39 2.11
C ARG A 210 16.54 -26.97 3.52
N LYS A 211 17.00 -26.29 4.57
CA LYS A 211 16.80 -26.70 5.98
C LYS A 211 15.31 -26.69 6.34
N MET A 212 14.56 -25.71 5.86
CA MET A 212 13.11 -25.64 6.06
C MET A 212 12.36 -26.79 5.40
N LYS A 213 12.68 -27.10 4.14
CA LYS A 213 12.12 -28.25 3.42
C LYS A 213 12.43 -29.57 4.15
N ARG A 214 13.65 -29.73 4.67
CA ARG A 214 14.04 -30.89 5.50
C ARG A 214 13.23 -30.97 6.80
N PHE A 215 12.96 -29.83 7.44
CA PHE A 215 12.15 -29.77 8.66
C PHE A 215 10.72 -30.23 8.37
N VAL A 216 10.11 -29.66 7.34
CA VAL A 216 8.76 -30.03 6.87
C VAL A 216 8.68 -31.53 6.55
N ALA A 217 9.66 -32.05 5.81
CA ALA A 217 9.68 -33.47 5.45
C ALA A 217 9.79 -34.40 6.66
N LYS A 218 10.54 -34.01 7.70
CA LYS A 218 10.78 -34.83 8.89
C LYS A 218 9.66 -34.73 9.94
N PHE A 219 9.12 -33.54 10.17
CA PHE A 219 8.20 -33.26 11.28
C PHE A 219 6.76 -32.94 10.88
N VAL A 220 6.54 -32.30 9.72
CA VAL A 220 5.20 -31.82 9.31
C VAL A 220 4.46 -32.86 8.46
N ARG A 221 5.12 -33.45 7.45
CA ARG A 221 4.45 -34.34 6.47
C ARG A 221 3.97 -35.68 7.02
N LYS A 222 4.39 -36.11 8.21
CA LYS A 222 4.02 -37.42 8.79
C LYS A 222 2.65 -37.43 9.48
N SER A 223 2.05 -36.28 9.79
CA SER A 223 0.80 -36.20 10.56
C SER A 223 -0.48 -36.03 9.72
N GLY A 224 -0.39 -35.76 8.41
CA GLY A 224 -1.54 -35.51 7.56
C GLY A 224 -1.91 -36.68 6.63
N ARG A 225 -3.15 -37.18 6.74
CA ARG A 225 -3.79 -38.03 5.71
C ARG A 225 -3.70 -37.34 4.35
N ARG A 226 -3.41 -38.12 3.30
CA ARG A 226 -3.44 -37.68 1.89
C ARG A 226 -4.85 -37.17 1.55
N SER A 227 -5.05 -35.85 1.61
CA SER A 227 -6.18 -35.20 0.93
C SER A 227 -5.81 -34.99 -0.54
N GLY A 228 -6.82 -35.10 -1.41
CA GLY A 228 -6.71 -35.48 -2.81
C GLY A 228 -5.95 -34.52 -3.73
N ARG A 229 -5.57 -35.07 -4.89
CA ARG A 229 -4.96 -34.35 -6.01
C ARG A 229 -5.89 -33.21 -6.45
N SER A 230 -5.49 -31.97 -6.19
CA SER A 230 -6.03 -30.78 -6.86
C SER A 230 -4.96 -30.21 -7.80
N CYS A 231 -5.34 -30.02 -9.06
CA CYS A 231 -4.46 -29.69 -10.19
C CYS A 231 -4.06 -28.21 -10.28
N TYR A 232 -3.99 -27.50 -9.14
CA TYR A 232 -3.45 -26.15 -9.05
C TYR A 232 -2.46 -26.10 -7.87
N HIS A 233 -1.26 -26.66 -8.04
CA HIS A 233 -0.24 -26.64 -7.00
C HIS A 233 0.40 -25.25 -6.91
N GLN A 234 -0.30 -24.32 -6.25
CA GLN A 234 0.35 -23.18 -5.64
C GLN A 234 1.41 -23.74 -4.67
N LYS A 235 2.70 -23.56 -4.97
CA LYS A 235 3.80 -24.07 -4.15
C LYS A 235 3.73 -23.41 -2.77
N VAL A 236 3.01 -24.02 -1.83
CA VAL A 236 2.87 -23.52 -0.46
C VAL A 236 4.27 -23.43 0.16
N SER A 237 4.64 -22.24 0.63
CA SER A 237 5.98 -22.01 1.17
C SER A 237 6.24 -22.93 2.37
N PRO A 238 7.47 -23.45 2.57
CA PRO A 238 7.79 -24.26 3.74
C PRO A 238 7.49 -23.56 5.07
N LEU A 239 7.57 -22.21 5.11
CA LEU A 239 7.20 -21.42 6.29
C LEU A 239 5.71 -21.54 6.58
N LYS A 240 4.86 -21.38 5.56
CA LYS A 240 3.40 -21.49 5.70
C LYS A 240 2.99 -22.88 6.20
N GLN A 241 3.61 -23.95 5.68
CA GLN A 241 3.38 -25.31 6.16
C GLN A 241 3.77 -25.51 7.63
N ILE A 242 4.88 -24.92 8.09
CA ILE A 242 5.30 -25.01 9.49
C ILE A 242 4.32 -24.25 10.39
N ARG A 243 3.87 -23.05 10.00
CA ARG A 243 2.87 -22.28 10.76
C ARG A 243 1.56 -23.04 10.89
N GLU A 244 1.04 -23.57 9.78
CA GLU A 244 -0.17 -24.39 9.76
C GLU A 244 -0.02 -25.64 10.63
N TRP A 245 1.15 -26.29 10.59
CA TRP A 245 1.42 -27.43 11.47
C TRP A 245 1.44 -27.03 12.95
N LEU A 246 2.15 -25.96 13.32
CA LEU A 246 2.19 -25.48 14.71
C LEU A 246 0.79 -25.13 15.22
N ALA A 247 -0.01 -24.44 14.41
CA ALA A 247 -1.39 -24.07 14.75
C ALA A 247 -2.29 -25.29 15.04
N ASN A 248 -2.12 -26.38 14.28
CA ASN A 248 -2.97 -27.57 14.38
C ASN A 248 -2.39 -28.70 15.25
N THR A 249 -1.16 -28.56 15.76
CA THR A 249 -0.51 -29.61 16.56
C THR A 249 -1.00 -29.54 18.01
N PRO A 250 -1.47 -30.66 18.61
CA PRO A 250 -1.86 -30.73 20.02
C PRO A 250 -0.69 -30.38 20.94
N ALA A 251 -0.97 -29.74 22.09
CA ALA A 251 0.07 -29.23 22.99
C ALA A 251 1.01 -30.32 23.53
N GLU A 252 0.50 -31.51 23.81
CA GLU A 252 1.33 -32.66 24.21
C GLU A 252 2.39 -33.03 23.16
N GLN A 253 2.08 -32.85 21.87
CA GLN A 253 3.07 -33.04 20.81
C GLN A 253 4.02 -31.85 20.68
N LEU A 254 3.57 -30.63 21.01
CA LEU A 254 4.42 -29.43 21.05
C LEU A 254 5.49 -29.54 22.14
N LYS A 255 5.14 -30.03 23.33
CA LYS A 255 6.06 -30.26 24.45
C LYS A 255 7.21 -31.20 24.10
N GLN A 256 7.00 -32.14 23.18
CA GLN A 256 8.03 -33.07 22.68
C GLN A 256 8.94 -32.49 21.58
N ILE A 257 8.66 -31.28 21.08
CA ILE A 257 9.43 -30.67 19.99
C ILE A 257 10.90 -30.49 20.38
N PRO A 258 11.26 -29.91 21.55
CA PRO A 258 12.65 -29.74 21.94
C PRO A 258 13.45 -31.04 21.85
N GLN A 259 12.96 -32.14 22.43
CA GLN A 259 13.62 -33.45 22.38
C GLN A 259 13.68 -34.05 20.97
N LYS A 260 12.61 -33.92 20.19
CA LYS A 260 12.62 -34.33 18.78
C LYS A 260 13.65 -33.54 17.96
N LEU A 261 13.89 -32.28 18.29
CA LEU A 261 14.92 -31.46 17.64
C LEU A 261 16.34 -31.90 18.02
N ARG A 262 16.57 -32.27 19.30
CA ARG A 262 17.85 -32.84 19.77
C ARG A 262 18.22 -34.11 19.00
N ASN A 263 17.23 -34.98 18.75
CA ASN A 263 17.41 -36.25 18.02
C ASN A 263 17.35 -36.10 16.48
N SER A 264 17.74 -34.95 15.95
CA SER A 264 17.59 -34.60 14.54
C SER A 264 18.71 -33.68 14.05
N PRO A 265 18.84 -33.41 12.74
CA PRO A 265 19.84 -32.46 12.23
C PRO A 265 19.56 -31.00 12.61
N PHE A 266 18.58 -30.71 13.47
CA PHE A 266 18.21 -29.37 13.95
C PHE A 266 18.72 -29.08 15.37
N THR A 267 19.82 -29.72 15.79
CA THR A 267 20.42 -29.55 17.13
C THR A 267 20.73 -28.10 17.49
N THR A 268 21.14 -27.26 16.54
CA THR A 268 21.37 -25.82 16.78
C THR A 268 20.08 -25.10 17.21
N LEU A 269 18.93 -25.51 16.67
CA LEU A 269 17.64 -24.95 17.06
C LEU A 269 17.25 -25.42 18.47
N ALA A 270 17.45 -26.71 18.77
CA ALA A 270 17.23 -27.26 20.10
C ALA A 270 18.06 -26.50 21.16
N LYS A 271 19.35 -26.30 20.92
CA LYS A 271 20.24 -25.54 21.82
C LYS A 271 19.76 -24.11 22.08
N LYS A 272 19.17 -23.44 21.07
CA LYS A 272 18.62 -22.09 21.24
C LYS A 272 17.37 -22.08 22.13
N ILE A 273 16.51 -23.08 21.97
CA ILE A 273 15.32 -23.27 22.82
C ILE A 273 15.78 -23.55 24.26
N ASP A 274 16.70 -24.50 24.44
CA ASP A 274 17.23 -24.91 25.75
C ASP A 274 17.89 -23.73 26.49
N ALA A 275 18.72 -22.93 25.80
CA ALA A 275 19.35 -21.74 26.37
C ALA A 275 18.31 -20.70 26.83
N ARG A 276 17.21 -20.53 26.07
CA ARG A 276 16.17 -19.58 26.46
C ARG A 276 15.37 -20.07 27.67
N LEU A 277 14.98 -21.35 27.68
CA LEU A 277 14.32 -21.96 28.82
C LEU A 277 15.16 -21.88 30.09
N HIS A 278 16.47 -22.13 29.98
CA HIS A 278 17.40 -21.95 31.09
C HIS A 278 17.42 -20.51 31.61
N THR A 279 17.40 -19.52 30.72
CA THR A 279 17.33 -18.10 31.11
C THR A 279 16.03 -17.78 31.87
N ILE A 280 14.90 -18.34 31.44
CA ILE A 280 13.60 -18.15 32.10
C ILE A 280 13.62 -18.79 33.50
N ASN A 281 14.13 -20.01 33.64
CA ASN A 281 14.27 -20.69 34.93
C ASN A 281 15.14 -19.89 35.92
N LEU A 282 16.25 -19.30 35.45
CA LEU A 282 17.09 -18.44 36.29
C LEU A 282 16.36 -17.18 36.79
N GLN A 283 15.42 -16.66 35.99
CA GLN A 283 14.60 -15.50 36.35
C GLN A 283 13.35 -15.87 37.17
N SER A 284 13.07 -17.17 37.34
CA SER A 284 11.90 -17.70 38.06
C SER A 284 12.32 -18.90 38.93
N PRO A 285 12.91 -18.65 40.12
CA PRO A 285 13.48 -19.71 40.96
C PRO A 285 12.45 -20.75 41.45
N ASN A 286 11.16 -20.41 41.47
CA ASN A 286 10.08 -21.32 41.86
C ASN A 286 9.51 -22.14 40.71
N CYS A 287 10.02 -21.96 39.48
CA CYS A 287 9.48 -22.60 38.30
C CYS A 287 10.47 -23.60 37.71
N SER A 288 10.02 -24.83 37.48
CA SER A 288 10.80 -25.89 36.85
C SER A 288 10.25 -26.19 35.44
N LEU A 289 10.67 -25.42 34.43
CA LEU A 289 10.40 -25.74 33.03
C LEU A 289 11.29 -26.89 32.58
N ILE A 290 10.78 -28.12 32.68
CA ILE A 290 11.43 -29.30 32.12
C ILE A 290 10.58 -29.79 30.94
N PHE A 291 10.98 -29.40 29.73
CA PHE A 291 10.44 -30.02 28.52
C PHE A 291 11.16 -31.36 28.30
N PRO A 292 10.44 -32.50 28.26
CA PRO A 292 11.01 -33.83 28.06
C PRO A 292 11.71 -33.96 26.71
#